data_AF-A0A9Q1KSQ1-F1
#
_entry.id   AF-A0A9Q1KSQ1-F1
#
_cell.length_a   1.000
_cell.length_b   1.000
_cell.length_c   1.000
_cell.angle_alpha   90.00
_cell.angle_beta   90.00
_cell.angle_gamma   90.00
#
_symmetry.space_group_name_H-M   'P 1'
#
loop_
_entity.id
_entity.type
_entity.pdbx_description
1 polymer ?
#
loop_
_entity_poly.entity_id
_entity_poly.type
_entity_poly.pdbx_seq_one_letter_code
_entity_poly.pdbx_strand_id
1 'polypeptide(L)'
;MPAGHGLRSRTRDLFARPFRRKGTIPTSTYLRTFHVGDYVDIKVNGAIHKGMPHKFYHGRTGRVWNVTKRAIGVEVNKQVFFFYSDQSSLMVSSACLSTRLPSQIVQVGNRIIAKRIHVRIEHVQSSRCQEDFKLRVKKNDELKAAAKAKGEVISTKRQPEGPKPGFMVDGATIETVTPIPYDVTNDLKGGY
;
A
#
# COMPACT_ATOMS: atom_id res chain seq x y z
N MET A 1 31.95 5.13 -5.09
CA MET A 1 31.46 4.24 -6.16
C MET A 1 29.94 4.25 -6.18
N PRO A 2 29.27 4.66 -7.27
CA PRO A 2 27.82 4.59 -7.36
C PRO A 2 27.37 3.12 -7.27
N ALA A 3 26.38 2.84 -6.42
CA ALA A 3 25.87 1.48 -6.26
C ALA A 3 25.21 0.99 -7.56
N GLY A 4 25.56 -0.21 -8.03
CA GLY A 4 25.00 -0.78 -9.25
C GLY A 4 23.47 -0.83 -9.23
N HIS A 5 22.83 -0.34 -10.29
CA HIS A 5 21.38 -0.32 -10.47
C HIS A 5 20.84 -1.67 -10.95
N GLY A 6 21.09 -2.73 -10.17
CA GLY A 6 20.58 -4.06 -10.46
C GLY A 6 19.06 -4.17 -10.24
N LEU A 7 18.37 -4.88 -11.13
CA LEU A 7 16.92 -5.12 -11.07
C LEU A 7 16.47 -5.72 -9.73
N ARG A 8 17.34 -6.50 -9.08
CA ARG A 8 17.10 -7.18 -7.79
C ARG A 8 18.08 -6.74 -6.69
N SER A 9 18.65 -5.54 -6.78
CA SER A 9 19.48 -5.02 -5.69
C SER A 9 18.64 -4.77 -4.43
N ARG A 10 19.17 -5.13 -3.25
CA ARG A 10 18.50 -5.00 -1.94
C ARG A 10 17.17 -5.77 -1.81
N THR A 11 17.03 -6.91 -2.50
CA THR A 11 15.82 -7.75 -2.42
C THR A 11 15.99 -9.02 -1.60
N ARG A 12 17.06 -9.12 -0.78
CA ARG A 12 17.36 -10.31 0.02
C ARG A 12 16.16 -10.72 0.87
N ASP A 13 15.65 -9.80 1.69
CA ASP A 13 14.52 -10.09 2.58
C ASP A 13 13.17 -9.92 1.88
N LEU A 14 13.06 -8.98 0.94
CA LEU A 14 11.81 -8.72 0.19
C LEU A 14 11.33 -9.92 -0.64
N PHE A 15 12.25 -10.69 -1.22
CA PHE A 15 11.92 -11.87 -2.02
C PHE A 15 12.18 -13.19 -1.30
N ALA A 16 12.84 -13.17 -0.14
CA ALA A 16 12.98 -14.34 0.69
C ALA A 16 11.60 -14.81 1.17
N ARG A 17 11.42 -16.14 1.19
CA ARG A 17 10.21 -16.74 1.73
C ARG A 17 10.41 -16.96 3.24
N PRO A 18 9.38 -16.68 4.05
CA PRO A 18 9.48 -16.84 5.50
C PRO A 18 9.63 -18.31 5.88
N PHE A 19 10.03 -18.54 7.14
CA PHE A 19 10.16 -19.87 7.71
C PHE A 19 8.85 -20.67 7.56
N ARG A 20 8.97 -21.98 7.29
CA ARG A 20 7.84 -22.90 7.02
C ARG A 20 6.96 -22.54 5.81
N ARG A 21 7.38 -21.58 4.98
CA ARG A 21 6.68 -21.21 3.74
C ARG A 21 7.60 -21.39 2.54
N LYS A 22 8.53 -22.35 2.54
CA LYS A 22 9.39 -22.71 1.38
C LYS A 22 8.73 -23.84 0.55
N GLY A 23 9.23 -24.12 -0.66
CA GLY A 23 8.73 -25.22 -1.51
C GLY A 23 7.72 -24.80 -2.60
N THR A 24 6.85 -25.71 -3.03
CA THR A 24 5.86 -25.41 -4.09
C THR A 24 4.74 -24.50 -3.58
N ILE A 25 4.16 -23.69 -4.46
CA ILE A 25 3.03 -22.80 -4.15
C ILE A 25 1.74 -23.64 -4.12
N PRO A 26 0.80 -23.40 -3.18
CA PRO A 26 -0.48 -24.08 -3.18
C PRO A 26 -1.28 -23.82 -4.46
N THR A 27 -2.07 -24.81 -4.87
CA THR A 27 -2.93 -24.75 -6.07
C THR A 27 -3.98 -23.66 -6.00
N SER A 28 -4.39 -23.25 -4.80
CA SER A 28 -5.37 -22.17 -4.58
C SER A 28 -4.97 -20.84 -5.22
N THR A 29 -3.68 -20.54 -5.32
CA THR A 29 -3.21 -19.32 -5.99
C THR A 29 -3.50 -19.34 -7.49
N TYR A 30 -3.38 -20.51 -8.13
CA TYR A 30 -3.61 -20.66 -9.57
C TYR A 30 -5.10 -20.72 -9.94
N LEU A 31 -5.90 -21.35 -9.08
CA LEU A 31 -7.34 -21.51 -9.30
C LEU A 31 -8.15 -20.24 -8.97
N ARG A 32 -7.50 -19.23 -8.39
CA ARG A 32 -8.17 -17.97 -8.05
C ARG A 32 -8.47 -17.17 -9.32
N THR A 33 -9.76 -16.94 -9.55
CA THR A 33 -10.26 -16.11 -10.65
C THR A 33 -10.17 -14.63 -10.31
N PHE A 34 -9.78 -13.82 -11.28
CA PHE A 34 -9.75 -12.36 -11.17
C PHE A 34 -10.51 -11.74 -12.33
N HIS A 35 -11.24 -10.67 -12.05
CA HIS A 35 -12.00 -9.91 -13.03
C HIS A 35 -11.39 -8.52 -13.21
N VAL A 36 -11.69 -7.89 -14.34
CA VAL A 36 -11.30 -6.50 -14.60
C VAL A 36 -11.99 -5.59 -13.58
N GLY A 37 -11.24 -4.67 -12.99
CA GLY A 37 -11.72 -3.76 -11.93
C GLY A 37 -11.52 -4.27 -10.51
N ASP A 38 -11.12 -5.54 -10.31
CA ASP A 38 -10.79 -6.05 -8.98
C ASP A 38 -9.56 -5.36 -8.40
N TYR A 39 -9.55 -5.20 -7.07
CA TYR A 39 -8.38 -4.73 -6.33
C TYR A 39 -7.49 -5.89 -5.96
N VAL A 40 -6.21 -5.79 -6.32
CA VAL A 40 -5.23 -6.84 -6.12
C VAL A 40 -3.94 -6.29 -5.53
N ASP A 41 -3.33 -7.09 -4.67
CA ASP A 41 -2.03 -6.81 -4.06
C ASP A 41 -0.93 -7.53 -4.81
N ILE A 42 0.10 -6.78 -5.20
CA ILE A 42 1.28 -7.34 -5.86
C ILE A 42 2.24 -7.81 -4.77
N LYS A 43 2.26 -9.11 -4.50
CA LYS A 43 3.16 -9.74 -3.53
C LYS A 43 3.95 -10.85 -4.19
N VAL A 44 5.22 -10.54 -4.45
CA VAL A 44 6.14 -11.44 -5.15
C VAL A 44 6.39 -12.70 -4.32
N ASN A 45 6.39 -13.84 -5.01
CA ASN A 45 6.77 -15.13 -4.45
C ASN A 45 8.10 -15.58 -5.06
N GLY A 46 9.16 -15.64 -4.24
CA GLY A 46 10.51 -15.96 -4.71
C GLY A 46 10.68 -17.36 -5.31
N ALA A 47 9.70 -18.27 -5.18
CA ALA A 47 9.77 -19.60 -5.79
C ALA A 47 9.56 -19.59 -7.31
N ILE A 48 8.92 -18.55 -7.85
CA ILE A 48 8.67 -18.40 -9.29
C ILE A 48 9.41 -17.16 -9.77
N HIS A 49 10.27 -17.34 -10.78
CA HIS A 49 11.11 -16.25 -11.29
C HIS A 49 10.50 -15.52 -12.49
N LYS A 50 9.59 -16.19 -13.22
CA LYS A 50 8.98 -15.64 -14.44
C LYS A 50 7.90 -14.64 -14.09
N GLY A 51 7.76 -13.58 -14.89
CA GLY A 51 6.69 -12.57 -14.73
C GLY A 51 6.70 -11.85 -13.38
N MET A 52 7.87 -11.84 -12.73
CA MET A 52 8.12 -11.07 -11.53
C MET A 52 8.14 -9.57 -11.83
N PRO A 53 7.45 -8.74 -11.03
CA PRO A 53 7.54 -7.29 -11.13
C PRO A 53 8.85 -6.78 -10.51
N HIS A 54 9.23 -5.56 -10.89
CA HIS A 54 10.32 -4.85 -10.22
C HIS A 54 9.96 -4.58 -8.74
N LYS A 55 10.97 -4.62 -7.86
CA LYS A 55 10.82 -4.49 -6.39
C LYS A 55 10.01 -3.28 -5.93
N PHE A 56 10.02 -2.19 -6.69
CA PHE A 56 9.25 -0.99 -6.41
C PHE A 56 7.73 -1.25 -6.27
N TYR A 57 7.20 -2.20 -7.03
CA TYR A 57 5.77 -2.53 -7.04
C TYR A 57 5.39 -3.61 -6.03
N HIS A 58 6.36 -4.19 -5.32
CA HIS A 58 6.07 -5.15 -4.26
C HIS A 58 5.30 -4.45 -3.13
N GLY A 59 4.23 -5.09 -2.64
CA GLY A 59 3.37 -4.54 -1.60
C GLY A 59 2.46 -3.40 -2.05
N ARG A 60 2.37 -3.13 -3.36
CA ARG A 60 1.42 -2.14 -3.89
C ARG A 60 0.11 -2.82 -4.25
N THR A 61 -0.98 -2.17 -3.86
CA THR A 61 -2.32 -2.50 -4.34
C THR A 61 -2.57 -1.77 -5.66
N GLY A 62 -3.18 -2.46 -6.61
CA GLY A 62 -3.60 -1.88 -7.88
C GLY A 62 -4.94 -2.43 -8.32
N ARG A 63 -5.46 -1.87 -9.43
CA ARG A 63 -6.68 -2.35 -10.08
C ARG A 63 -6.32 -3.23 -11.27
N VAL A 64 -7.03 -4.33 -11.45
CA VAL A 64 -6.89 -5.17 -12.64
C VAL A 64 -7.43 -4.42 -13.85
N TRP A 65 -6.59 -4.20 -14.86
CA TRP A 65 -7.01 -3.56 -16.12
C TRP A 65 -7.24 -4.58 -17.23
N ASN A 66 -6.55 -5.72 -17.21
CA ASN A 66 -6.68 -6.79 -18.20
C ASN A 66 -6.28 -8.13 -17.60
N VAL A 67 -6.84 -9.22 -18.12
CA VAL A 67 -6.55 -10.59 -17.74
C VAL A 67 -6.04 -11.34 -18.96
N THR A 68 -4.83 -11.88 -18.87
CA THR A 68 -4.21 -12.71 -19.91
C THR A 68 -4.18 -14.17 -19.48
N LYS A 69 -3.83 -15.09 -20.39
CA LYS A 69 -3.83 -16.54 -20.13
C LYS A 69 -3.06 -16.99 -18.87
N ARG A 70 -1.97 -16.30 -18.50
CA ARG A 70 -1.09 -16.69 -17.37
C ARG A 70 -0.72 -15.53 -16.45
N ALA A 71 -1.17 -14.32 -16.75
CA ALA A 71 -0.78 -13.11 -16.04
C ALA A 71 -1.94 -12.11 -15.98
N ILE A 72 -1.86 -11.23 -14.99
CA ILE A 72 -2.84 -10.19 -14.73
C ILE A 72 -2.16 -8.86 -15.01
N GLY A 73 -2.82 -8.04 -15.82
CA GLY A 73 -2.47 -6.65 -16.01
C GLY A 73 -2.98 -5.85 -14.80
N VAL A 74 -2.06 -5.28 -14.03
CA VAL A 74 -2.38 -4.45 -12.86
C VAL A 74 -1.92 -3.01 -13.12
N GLU A 75 -2.81 -2.07 -12.84
CA GLU A 75 -2.52 -0.64 -12.88
C GLU A 75 -2.13 -0.15 -11.48
N VAL A 76 -0.92 0.42 -11.37
CA VAL A 76 -0.32 0.87 -10.11
C VAL A 76 0.29 2.25 -10.29
N ASN A 77 0.10 3.11 -9.31
CA ASN A 77 0.67 4.45 -9.30
C ASN A 77 2.13 4.43 -8.86
N LYS A 78 3.00 5.11 -9.62
CA LYS A 78 4.39 5.37 -9.26
C LYS A 78 4.63 6.87 -9.17
N GLN A 79 5.17 7.32 -8.06
CA GLN A 79 5.75 8.67 -7.95
C GLN A 79 7.06 8.70 -8.74
N VAL A 80 7.17 9.66 -9.66
CA VAL A 80 8.38 9.89 -10.46
C VAL A 80 8.91 11.27 -10.13
N PHE A 81 10.18 11.31 -9.75
CA PHE A 81 10.93 12.55 -9.64
C PHE A 81 11.71 12.72 -10.94
N PHE A 82 11.49 13.82 -11.66
CA PHE A 82 12.23 14.13 -12.88
C PHE A 82 13.33 15.13 -12.52
N PHE A 83 14.59 14.69 -12.53
CA PHE A 83 15.74 15.60 -12.55
C PHE A 83 16.11 15.80 -14.01
N TYR A 84 15.80 16.96 -14.59
CA TYR A 84 16.51 17.39 -15.81
C TYR A 84 17.89 17.89 -15.37
N SER A 85 18.93 17.14 -15.72
CA SER A 85 20.30 17.64 -15.71
C SER A 85 20.53 18.38 -17.02
N ASP A 86 20.47 19.71 -17.00
CA ASP A 86 20.98 20.51 -18.11
C ASP A 86 22.51 20.34 -18.16
N GLN A 87 22.99 19.59 -19.16
CA GLN A 87 24.29 19.85 -19.76
C GLN A 87 24.05 20.47 -21.14
N SER A 88 23.97 21.80 -21.19
CA SER A 88 24.37 22.53 -22.39
C SER A 88 25.33 23.63 -21.96
N SER A 89 26.60 23.22 -21.86
CA SER A 89 27.77 24.09 -21.84
C SER A 89 27.76 25.05 -23.03
N LEU A 90 27.99 26.32 -22.72
CA LEU A 90 28.65 27.36 -23.52
C LEU A 90 29.07 26.98 -24.95
N MET A 91 28.48 27.65 -25.95
CA MET A 91 29.28 28.21 -27.05
C MET A 91 28.81 29.63 -27.37
N VAL A 92 29.79 30.52 -27.35
CA VAL A 92 29.79 31.93 -27.71
C VAL A 92 29.65 32.07 -29.22
N SER A 93 28.81 33.00 -29.72
CA SER A 93 29.18 33.94 -30.79
C SER A 93 27.97 34.76 -31.26
N SER A 94 28.30 35.99 -31.64
CA SER A 94 27.47 37.10 -32.07
C SER A 94 26.56 36.85 -33.27
N ALA A 95 25.42 37.55 -33.23
CA ALA A 95 24.60 38.04 -34.34
C ALA A 95 23.31 37.25 -34.67
N CYS A 96 22.24 38.06 -34.68
CA CYS A 96 21.07 38.03 -35.55
C CYS A 96 19.71 37.78 -34.87
N LEU A 97 18.79 38.65 -35.25
CA LEU A 97 17.45 38.90 -34.73
C LEU A 97 16.45 37.79 -35.07
N SER A 98 15.32 37.83 -34.33
CA SER A 98 13.99 37.33 -34.69
C SER A 98 13.76 35.82 -34.61
N THR A 99 13.13 35.36 -33.54
CA THR A 99 11.73 34.87 -33.55
C THR A 99 11.32 34.37 -32.16
N ARG A 100 10.08 34.73 -31.78
CA ARG A 100 9.20 34.11 -30.78
C ARG A 100 9.83 33.65 -29.45
N LEU A 101 9.46 34.38 -28.39
CA LEU A 101 9.55 34.03 -26.98
C LEU A 101 9.52 32.50 -26.77
N PRO A 102 10.53 31.91 -26.10
CA PRO A 102 10.43 30.53 -25.70
C PRO A 102 9.22 30.42 -24.76
N SER A 103 8.24 29.62 -25.18
CA SER A 103 7.13 29.16 -24.36
C SER A 103 7.65 28.84 -22.97
N GLN A 104 7.14 29.56 -21.97
CA GLN A 104 7.49 29.38 -20.57
C GLN A 104 7.45 27.88 -20.24
N ILE A 105 8.63 27.32 -19.95
CA ILE A 105 8.74 25.97 -19.41
C ILE A 105 8.24 26.05 -17.98
N VAL A 106 6.97 25.70 -17.78
CA VAL A 106 6.35 25.64 -16.45
C VAL A 106 7.02 24.52 -15.64
N GLN A 107 7.63 24.88 -14.50
CA GLN A 107 8.06 23.93 -13.48
C GLN A 107 6.90 23.03 -13.06
N VAL A 108 7.05 21.71 -13.17
CA VAL A 108 6.07 20.78 -12.60
C VAL A 108 6.81 19.73 -11.76
N GLY A 109 6.55 19.73 -10.45
CA GLY A 109 7.25 18.92 -9.43
C GLY A 109 6.97 17.41 -9.46
N ASN A 110 6.84 16.78 -8.28
CA ASN A 110 6.67 15.33 -8.10
C ASN A 110 5.36 14.81 -8.75
N ARG A 111 5.44 14.27 -9.98
CA ARG A 111 4.26 13.74 -10.69
C ARG A 111 3.98 12.27 -10.32
N ILE A 112 2.71 11.93 -10.15
CA ILE A 112 2.24 10.55 -9.99
C ILE A 112 1.83 10.03 -11.36
N ILE A 113 2.46 8.95 -11.81
CA ILE A 113 2.17 8.32 -13.10
C ILE A 113 1.55 6.96 -12.84
N ALA A 114 0.37 6.72 -13.41
CA ALA A 114 -0.24 5.41 -13.47
C ALA A 114 0.58 4.52 -14.41
N LYS A 115 1.03 3.37 -13.93
CA LYS A 115 1.81 2.41 -14.70
C LYS A 115 1.04 1.11 -14.80
N ARG A 116 0.93 0.61 -16.02
CA ARG A 116 0.35 -0.72 -16.31
C ARG A 116 1.45 -1.75 -16.37
N ILE A 117 1.29 -2.83 -15.61
CA ILE A 117 2.29 -3.87 -15.44
C ILE A 117 1.61 -5.21 -15.61
N HIS A 118 2.23 -6.13 -16.34
CA HIS A 118 1.82 -7.52 -16.36
C HIS A 118 2.57 -8.30 -15.29
N VAL A 119 1.83 -8.92 -14.39
CA VAL A 119 2.35 -9.72 -13.28
C VAL A 119 1.70 -11.09 -13.34
N ARG A 120 2.47 -12.16 -13.18
CA ARG A 120 1.86 -13.50 -13.16
C ARG A 120 1.02 -13.73 -11.91
N ILE A 121 0.06 -14.65 -12.02
CA ILE A 121 -0.93 -14.98 -10.99
C ILE A 121 -0.26 -15.38 -9.66
N GLU A 122 0.92 -16.01 -9.69
CA GLU A 122 1.64 -16.43 -8.47
C GLU A 122 2.15 -15.28 -7.60
N HIS A 123 2.22 -14.08 -8.19
CA HIS A 123 2.69 -12.86 -7.52
C HIS A 123 1.55 -11.88 -7.23
N VAL A 124 0.31 -12.30 -7.44
CA VAL A 124 -0.89 -11.49 -7.23
C VAL A 124 -1.74 -12.14 -6.13
N GLN A 125 -2.23 -11.31 -5.21
CA GLN A 125 -3.16 -11.70 -4.16
C GLN A 125 -4.43 -10.86 -4.29
N SER A 126 -5.60 -11.44 -4.01
CA SER A 126 -6.84 -10.65 -3.91
C SER A 126 -6.74 -9.72 -2.70
N SER A 127 -6.97 -8.42 -2.90
CA SER A 127 -6.87 -7.46 -1.80
C SER A 127 -8.15 -7.44 -0.98
N ARG A 128 -8.01 -7.39 0.36
CA ARG A 128 -9.14 -7.27 1.30
C ARG A 128 -9.54 -5.83 1.58
N CYS A 129 -8.83 -4.85 1.03
CA CYS A 129 -9.06 -3.43 1.32
C CYS A 129 -10.48 -2.93 0.97
N GLN A 130 -11.18 -3.60 0.04
CA GLN A 130 -12.52 -3.22 -0.41
C GLN A 130 -13.64 -4.07 0.20
N GLU A 131 -13.32 -5.18 0.87
CA GLU A 131 -14.32 -6.14 1.36
C GLU A 131 -15.25 -5.48 2.40
N ASP A 132 -14.70 -4.86 3.43
CA ASP A 132 -15.46 -4.17 4.48
C ASP A 132 -16.29 -3.01 3.94
N PHE A 133 -15.74 -2.28 2.97
CA PHE A 133 -16.46 -1.19 2.31
C PHE A 133 -17.69 -1.71 1.57
N LYS A 134 -17.54 -2.78 0.78
CA LYS A 134 -18.65 -3.41 0.03
C LYS A 134 -19.71 -3.95 0.98
N LEU A 135 -19.31 -4.65 2.04
CA LEU A 135 -20.23 -5.17 3.06
C LEU A 135 -21.02 -4.05 3.73
N ARG A 136 -20.36 -2.92 4.03
CA ARG A 136 -21.02 -1.76 4.61
C ARG A 136 -22.00 -1.10 3.64
N VAL A 137 -21.66 -0.98 2.35
CA VAL A 137 -22.59 -0.43 1.35
C VAL A 137 -23.86 -1.27 1.31
N LYS A 138 -23.74 -2.59 1.22
CA LYS A 138 -24.90 -3.52 1.25
C LYS A 138 -25.75 -3.32 2.49
N LYS A 139 -25.14 -3.35 3.68
CA LYS A 139 -25.85 -3.13 4.96
C LYS A 139 -26.55 -1.77 5.00
N ASN A 140 -25.88 -0.71 4.51
CA ASN A 140 -26.46 0.63 4.49
C ASN A 140 -27.64 0.73 3.52
N ASP A 141 -27.56 0.07 2.37
CA ASP A 141 -28.62 0.07 1.37
C ASP A 141 -29.85 -0.72 1.88
N GLU A 142 -29.64 -1.84 2.58
CA GLU A 142 -30.68 -2.59 3.28
C GLU A 142 -31.38 -1.74 4.35
N LEU A 143 -30.60 -1.03 5.19
CA LEU A 143 -31.16 -0.14 6.22
C LEU A 143 -31.96 1.01 5.61
N LYS A 144 -31.47 1.61 4.51
CA LYS A 144 -32.19 2.67 3.80
C LYS A 144 -33.48 2.17 3.15
N ALA A 145 -33.46 0.96 2.59
CA ALA A 145 -34.64 0.35 2.00
C ALA A 145 -35.70 0.06 3.09
N ALA A 146 -35.30 -0.50 4.23
CA ALA A 146 -36.18 -0.75 5.36
C ALA A 146 -36.75 0.55 5.95
N ALA A 147 -35.94 1.60 6.07
CA ALA A 147 -36.36 2.92 6.52
C ALA A 147 -37.40 3.54 5.59
N LYS A 148 -37.15 3.47 4.27
CA LYS A 148 -38.04 3.99 3.25
C LYS A 148 -39.39 3.27 3.25
N ALA A 149 -39.42 1.96 3.51
CA ALA A 149 -40.65 1.19 3.65
C ALA A 149 -41.46 1.60 4.90
N LYS A 150 -40.78 2.00 5.99
CA LYS A 150 -41.40 2.49 7.23
C LYS A 150 -41.75 3.99 7.21
N GLY A 151 -41.17 4.76 6.27
CA GLY A 151 -41.29 6.22 6.23
C GLY A 151 -40.35 6.97 7.18
N GLU A 152 -39.34 6.29 7.75
CA GLU A 152 -38.36 6.88 8.66
C GLU A 152 -37.13 7.41 7.90
N VAL A 153 -36.50 8.48 8.39
CA VAL A 153 -35.24 9.02 7.86
C VAL A 153 -34.08 8.53 8.71
N ILE A 154 -33.20 7.68 8.14
CA ILE A 154 -32.04 7.10 8.85
C ILE A 154 -30.73 7.74 8.42
N SER A 155 -29.86 8.07 9.39
CA SER A 155 -28.46 8.47 9.16
C SER A 155 -27.54 7.26 9.19
N THR A 156 -26.94 6.91 8.04
CA THR A 156 -25.95 5.80 7.93
C THR A 156 -24.49 6.29 8.01
N LYS A 157 -24.26 7.49 8.57
CA LYS A 157 -22.90 8.02 8.75
C LYS A 157 -22.20 7.31 9.91
N ARG A 158 -20.91 7.04 9.76
CA ARG A 158 -20.08 6.51 10.85
C ARG A 158 -19.89 7.59 11.90
N GLN A 159 -20.20 7.27 13.15
CA GLN A 159 -19.88 8.12 14.29
C GLN A 159 -18.54 7.72 14.89
N PRO A 160 -17.70 8.67 15.33
CA PRO A 160 -16.55 8.33 16.17
C PRO A 160 -17.04 7.74 17.49
N GLU A 161 -16.15 7.05 18.20
CA GLU A 161 -16.45 6.55 19.54
C GLU A 161 -16.79 7.73 20.46
N GLY A 162 -17.98 7.69 21.04
CA GLY A 162 -18.44 8.71 21.98
C GLY A 162 -17.81 8.55 23.36
N PRO A 163 -18.05 9.50 24.29
CA PRO A 163 -17.66 9.31 25.68
C PRO A 163 -18.30 8.03 26.22
N LYS A 164 -17.53 7.24 26.97
CA LYS A 164 -18.06 6.02 27.61
C LYS A 164 -19.22 6.44 28.51
N PRO A 165 -20.40 5.79 28.41
CA PRO A 165 -21.50 6.07 29.32
C PRO A 165 -21.11 5.66 30.75
N GLY A 166 -21.76 6.26 31.74
CA GLY A 166 -21.61 5.82 33.13
C GLY A 166 -22.03 4.36 33.27
N PHE A 167 -21.26 3.57 34.01
CA PHE A 167 -21.58 2.19 34.33
C PHE A 167 -21.39 1.95 35.83
N MET A 168 -22.27 1.15 36.43
CA MET A 168 -22.14 0.74 37.83
C MET A 168 -21.20 -0.46 37.92
N VAL A 169 -20.18 -0.36 38.78
CA VAL A 169 -19.22 -1.44 39.03
C VAL A 169 -19.60 -2.13 40.33
N ASP A 170 -20.35 -3.22 40.25
CA ASP A 170 -20.72 -4.01 41.42
C ASP A 170 -19.78 -5.21 41.59
N GLY A 171 -19.30 -5.45 42.81
CA GLY A 171 -18.57 -6.68 43.17
C GLY A 171 -17.08 -6.72 42.83
N ALA A 172 -16.44 -5.58 42.52
CA ALA A 172 -14.98 -5.53 42.43
C ALA A 172 -14.36 -5.68 43.82
N THR A 173 -13.48 -6.67 44.02
CA THR A 173 -12.58 -6.71 45.17
C THR A 173 -11.63 -5.52 45.06
N ILE A 174 -11.90 -4.48 45.84
CA ILE A 174 -11.10 -3.27 45.87
C ILE A 174 -9.81 -3.59 46.63
N GLU A 175 -8.72 -3.79 45.91
CA GLU A 175 -7.39 -3.90 46.50
C GLU A 175 -6.80 -2.50 46.66
N THR A 176 -6.59 -2.08 47.90
CA THR A 176 -5.92 -0.82 48.21
C THR A 176 -4.41 -0.99 47.99
N VAL A 177 -3.92 -0.55 46.84
CA VAL A 177 -2.48 -0.52 46.53
C VAL A 177 -1.89 0.79 47.05
N THR A 178 -1.00 0.72 48.04
CA THR A 178 -0.20 1.87 48.49
C THR A 178 1.01 2.07 47.57
N PRO A 179 1.48 3.31 47.36
CA PRO A 179 2.70 3.54 46.60
C PRO A 179 3.87 2.86 47.29
N ILE A 180 4.52 1.94 46.59
CA ILE A 180 5.73 1.28 47.06
C ILE A 180 6.89 2.30 46.95
N PRO A 181 7.70 2.51 48.01
CA PRO A 181 8.88 3.37 47.92
C PRO A 181 9.88 2.80 46.91
N TYR A 182 10.64 3.69 46.25
CA TYR A 182 11.66 3.26 45.29
C TYR A 182 12.79 2.50 46.00
N ASP A 183 13.01 1.25 45.61
CA ASP A 183 14.21 0.52 45.95
C ASP A 183 15.35 0.97 45.02
N VAL A 184 16.46 1.45 45.60
CA VAL A 184 17.66 1.77 44.82
C VAL A 184 18.39 0.46 44.54
N THR A 185 17.99 -0.26 43.49
CA THR A 185 18.71 -1.46 43.04
C THR A 185 19.92 -1.04 42.22
N ASN A 186 21.11 -1.33 42.74
CA ASN A 186 22.38 -1.04 42.10
C ASN A 186 22.68 -2.13 41.06
N ASP A 187 21.91 -2.16 39.97
CA ASP A 187 21.91 -3.22 38.94
C ASP A 187 23.11 -3.17 37.99
N LEU A 188 24.29 -2.82 38.51
CA LEU A 188 25.67 -3.10 38.04
C LEU A 188 26.61 -1.96 38.50
N LYS A 189 27.17 -2.03 39.71
CA LYS A 189 28.49 -1.46 40.08
C LYS A 189 28.94 -1.87 41.47
N GLY A 190 29.16 -3.18 41.63
CA GLY A 190 30.10 -3.72 42.60
C GLY A 190 31.31 -4.25 41.85
N GLY A 191 32.44 -3.54 41.94
CA GLY A 191 33.74 -4.01 41.45
C GLY A 191 34.16 -3.44 40.09
N TYR A 192 35.43 -3.05 40.02
CA TYR A 192 36.20 -2.73 38.83
C TYR A 192 36.08 -3.78 37.72
#